data_AF-A0A8T5FWU4-F1
#
_entry.id   AF-A0A8T5FWU4-F1
#
_cell.length_a   1.000
_cell.length_b   1.000
_cell.length_c   1.000
_cell.angle_alpha   90.00
_cell.angle_beta   90.00
_cell.angle_gamma   90.00
#
_symmetry.space_group_name_H-M   'P 1'
#
loop_
_entity.id
_entity.type
_entity.pdbx_description
1 polymer ?
#
loop_
_entity_poly.entity_id
_entity_poly.type
_entity_poly.pdbx_seq_one_letter_code
_entity_poly.pdbx_strand_id
1 'polypeptide(L)'
;MIEYIIVILVSAFLGASMKIADLLDEHNFRWFKYSDLLFGLFWGISGAYLITINQILATIWISVLFCFIVRYRLDYLNHGIAAAIWFITMLYTNYSIWTNLISFVYFASLFTITGLIHDYFQYKNQNIRGIMKLIFIDFKLYWYIIALGYSLYSWDIHPILTIWTFEYVYDYFSSRNAESLLNKLGMKKIF
;
A
#
# COMPACT_ATOMS: atom_id res chain seq x y z
N MET A 1 11.34 -7.71 -18.95
CA MET A 1 11.99 -6.38 -18.78
C MET A 1 10.98 -5.25 -18.79
N ILE A 2 10.17 -5.08 -19.86
CA ILE A 2 9.12 -4.05 -19.91
C ILE A 2 8.09 -4.23 -18.79
N GLU A 3 7.65 -5.47 -18.54
CA GLU A 3 6.74 -5.80 -17.44
C GLU A 3 7.27 -5.34 -16.07
N TYR A 4 8.55 -5.58 -15.76
CA TYR A 4 9.15 -5.13 -14.49
C TYR A 4 9.14 -3.61 -14.35
N ILE A 5 9.42 -2.88 -15.44
CA ILE A 5 9.35 -1.42 -15.46
C ILE A 5 7.92 -0.96 -15.20
N ILE A 6 6.94 -1.61 -15.84
CA ILE A 6 5.52 -1.32 -15.63
C ILE A 6 5.13 -1.55 -14.16
N VAL A 7 5.51 -2.68 -13.56
CA VAL A 7 5.23 -2.97 -12.15
C VAL A 7 5.83 -1.91 -11.24
N ILE A 8 7.10 -1.52 -11.46
CA ILE A 8 7.74 -0.44 -10.69
C ILE A 8 6.96 0.87 -10.83
N LEU A 9 6.68 1.31 -12.06
CA LEU A 9 6.01 2.60 -12.29
C LEU A 9 4.59 2.63 -11.72
N VAL A 10 3.83 1.55 -11.88
CA VAL A 10 2.45 1.49 -11.36
C VAL A 10 2.44 1.36 -9.84
N SER A 11 3.35 0.58 -9.24
CA SER A 11 3.47 0.50 -7.77
C SER A 11 3.94 1.81 -7.16
N ALA A 12 4.85 2.54 -7.82
CA ALA A 12 5.23 3.90 -7.42
C ALA A 12 4.02 4.84 -7.46
N PHE A 13 3.27 4.82 -8.55
CA PHE A 13 2.10 5.68 -8.72
C PHE A 13 0.99 5.31 -7.73
N LEU A 14 0.80 4.03 -7.44
CA LEU A 14 -0.09 3.53 -6.39
C LEU A 14 0.31 4.10 -5.01
N GLY A 15 1.58 3.99 -4.63
CA GLY A 15 2.06 4.49 -3.34
C GLY A 15 1.93 6.01 -3.20
N ALA A 16 2.28 6.74 -4.27
CA ALA A 16 2.11 8.19 -4.33
C ALA A 16 0.64 8.60 -4.21
N SER A 17 -0.24 7.99 -5.02
CA SER A 17 -1.65 8.36 -5.07
C SER A 17 -2.39 8.00 -3.79
N MET A 18 -2.11 6.84 -3.20
CA MET A 18 -2.63 6.48 -1.88
C MET A 18 -2.21 7.52 -0.85
N LYS A 19 -0.90 7.81 -0.73
CA LYS A 19 -0.46 8.74 0.32
C LYS A 19 -0.97 10.16 0.11
N ILE A 20 -1.05 10.63 -1.12
CA ILE A 20 -1.64 11.94 -1.42
C ILE A 20 -3.13 11.97 -1.02
N ALA A 21 -3.87 10.88 -1.25
CA ALA A 21 -5.24 10.75 -0.80
C ALA A 21 -5.31 10.88 0.74
N ASP A 22 -4.53 10.08 1.48
CA ASP A 22 -4.44 10.13 2.96
C ASP A 22 -4.07 11.53 3.48
N LEU A 23 -3.21 12.26 2.76
CA LEU A 23 -2.81 13.61 3.19
C LEU A 23 -4.00 14.58 3.15
N LEU A 24 -4.89 14.41 2.18
CA LEU A 24 -6.02 15.31 1.91
C LEU A 24 -7.21 15.07 2.83
N ASP A 25 -7.39 13.86 3.38
CA ASP A 25 -8.52 13.50 4.25
C ASP A 25 -8.12 13.22 5.72
N GLU A 26 -6.95 12.62 5.98
CA GLU A 26 -6.48 12.28 7.34
C GLU A 26 -5.55 13.33 7.95
N HIS A 27 -4.76 14.03 7.13
CA HIS A 27 -3.63 14.84 7.62
C HIS A 27 -3.79 16.35 7.42
N ASN A 28 -5.02 16.81 7.21
CA ASN A 28 -5.39 18.23 7.08
C ASN A 28 -4.68 18.98 5.94
N PHE A 29 -4.29 18.30 4.86
CA PHE A 29 -3.91 19.02 3.64
C PHE A 29 -5.14 19.40 2.82
N ARG A 30 -5.05 20.50 2.08
CA ARG A 30 -6.02 20.87 1.05
C ARG A 30 -5.34 21.17 -0.26
N TRP A 31 -6.05 20.84 -1.33
CA TRP A 31 -5.71 21.21 -2.69
C TRP A 31 -6.96 21.72 -3.41
N PHE A 32 -7.32 21.15 -4.56
CA PHE A 32 -8.58 21.45 -5.23
C PHE A 32 -9.73 20.57 -4.70
N LYS A 33 -10.97 21.00 -4.98
CA LYS A 33 -12.19 20.30 -4.52
C LYS A 33 -12.24 18.87 -5.06
N TYR A 34 -12.53 17.90 -4.18
CA TYR A 34 -12.59 16.47 -4.48
C TYR A 34 -11.25 15.82 -4.89
N SER A 35 -10.11 16.45 -4.55
CA SER A 35 -8.80 15.88 -4.83
C SER A 35 -8.56 14.56 -4.08
N ASP A 36 -9.03 14.45 -2.84
CA ASP A 36 -9.05 13.22 -2.04
C ASP A 36 -9.70 12.05 -2.79
N LEU A 37 -10.87 12.28 -3.39
CA LEU A 37 -11.60 11.27 -4.16
C LEU A 37 -10.93 10.94 -5.50
N LEU A 38 -10.35 11.95 -6.17
CA LEU A 38 -9.61 11.72 -7.42
C LEU A 38 -8.38 10.86 -7.18
N PHE A 39 -7.61 11.15 -6.13
CA PHE A 39 -6.47 10.33 -5.75
C PHE A 39 -6.93 8.96 -5.25
N GLY A 40 -8.09 8.89 -4.56
CA GLY A 40 -8.89 7.70 -4.30
C GLY A 40 -9.15 6.81 -5.53
N LEU A 41 -9.50 7.42 -6.65
CA LEU A 41 -9.69 6.73 -7.92
C LEU A 41 -8.35 6.28 -8.52
N PHE A 42 -7.32 7.12 -8.49
CA PHE A 42 -6.01 6.79 -9.06
C PHE A 42 -5.34 5.60 -8.37
N TRP A 43 -5.36 5.54 -7.04
CA TRP A 43 -4.77 4.39 -6.35
C TRP A 43 -5.64 3.13 -6.54
N GLY A 44 -6.96 3.27 -6.59
CA GLY A 44 -7.88 2.20 -7.00
C GLY A 44 -7.53 1.61 -8.37
N ILE A 45 -7.43 2.45 -9.41
CA ILE A 45 -7.09 2.03 -10.77
C ILE A 45 -5.68 1.42 -10.84
N SER A 46 -4.71 1.98 -10.11
CA SER A 46 -3.33 1.47 -10.11
C SER A 46 -3.23 0.08 -9.51
N GLY A 47 -3.88 -0.16 -8.37
CA GLY A 47 -3.92 -1.49 -7.77
C GLY A 47 -4.72 -2.49 -8.61
N ALA A 48 -5.83 -2.07 -9.22
CA ALA A 48 -6.55 -2.89 -10.20
C ALA A 48 -5.65 -3.27 -11.37
N TYR A 49 -4.87 -2.35 -11.92
CA TYR A 49 -3.95 -2.65 -13.00
C TYR A 49 -2.90 -3.69 -12.56
N LEU A 50 -2.28 -3.54 -11.38
CA LEU A 50 -1.34 -4.52 -10.84
C LEU A 50 -1.97 -5.92 -10.67
N ILE A 51 -3.23 -5.99 -10.21
CA ILE A 51 -3.99 -7.23 -10.11
C ILE A 51 -4.12 -7.93 -11.48
N THR A 52 -4.26 -7.17 -12.57
CA THR A 52 -4.44 -7.75 -13.90
C THR A 52 -3.16 -8.28 -14.55
N ILE A 53 -1.97 -7.89 -14.06
CA ILE A 53 -0.69 -8.27 -14.67
C ILE A 53 -0.42 -9.76 -14.49
N ASN A 54 -0.46 -10.25 -13.26
CA ASN A 54 -0.24 -11.66 -12.96
C ASN A 54 -0.87 -12.09 -11.61
N GLN A 55 -0.97 -13.40 -11.41
CA GLN A 55 -1.64 -13.99 -10.24
C GLN A 55 -0.95 -13.64 -8.92
N ILE A 56 0.39 -13.56 -8.89
CA ILE A 56 1.10 -13.26 -7.64
C ILE A 56 0.87 -11.83 -7.17
N LEU A 57 0.85 -10.87 -8.09
CA LEU A 57 0.51 -9.47 -7.78
C LEU A 57 -0.93 -9.36 -7.31
N ALA A 58 -1.86 -10.05 -7.97
CA ALA A 58 -3.25 -10.15 -7.51
C ALA A 58 -3.33 -10.69 -6.07
N THR A 59 -2.58 -11.76 -5.77
CA THR A 59 -2.51 -12.34 -4.42
C THR A 59 -1.95 -11.37 -3.39
N ILE A 60 -0.90 -10.63 -3.71
CA ILE A 60 -0.32 -9.65 -2.80
C ILE A 60 -1.35 -8.57 -2.47
N TRP A 61 -1.96 -7.96 -3.49
CA TRP A 61 -2.86 -6.82 -3.28
C TRP A 61 -4.19 -7.21 -2.63
N ILE A 62 -4.71 -8.42 -2.88
CA ILE A 62 -5.87 -8.92 -2.12
C ILE A 62 -5.50 -9.24 -0.66
N SER A 63 -4.27 -9.72 -0.39
CA SER A 63 -3.78 -9.89 0.98
C SER A 63 -3.59 -8.56 1.70
N VAL A 64 -3.15 -7.51 0.99
CA VAL A 64 -3.11 -6.13 1.52
C VAL A 64 -4.51 -5.62 1.82
N LEU A 65 -5.46 -5.80 0.92
CA LEU A 65 -6.85 -5.41 1.13
C LEU A 65 -7.46 -6.13 2.34
N PHE A 66 -7.21 -7.44 2.47
CA PHE A 66 -7.62 -8.22 3.64
C PHE A 66 -7.01 -7.65 4.93
N CYS A 67 -5.72 -7.35 4.94
CA CYS A 67 -5.03 -6.70 6.06
C CYS A 67 -5.69 -5.37 6.43
N PHE A 68 -6.05 -4.54 5.44
CA PHE A 68 -6.73 -3.26 5.68
C PHE A 68 -8.13 -3.44 6.28
N ILE A 69 -8.89 -4.43 5.82
CA ILE A 69 -10.21 -4.75 6.40
C ILE A 69 -10.06 -5.15 7.87
N VAL A 70 -9.15 -6.08 8.18
CA VAL A 70 -8.96 -6.58 9.55
C VAL A 70 -8.46 -5.48 10.49
N ARG A 71 -7.65 -4.55 9.99
CA ARG A 71 -7.10 -3.43 10.77
C ARG A 71 -7.97 -2.17 10.75
N TYR A 72 -9.17 -2.23 10.17
CA TYR A 72 -10.07 -1.08 10.05
C TYR A 72 -9.44 0.15 9.37
N ARG A 73 -8.61 -0.09 8.34
CA ARG A 73 -7.94 0.96 7.53
C ARG A 73 -8.74 1.42 6.31
N LEU A 74 -9.98 0.92 6.15
CA LEU A 74 -10.92 1.36 5.12
C LEU A 74 -11.97 2.30 5.73
N ASP A 75 -11.49 3.38 6.33
CA ASP A 75 -12.22 4.32 7.17
C ASP A 75 -12.66 5.62 6.46
N TYR A 76 -12.19 5.85 5.23
CA TYR A 76 -12.55 7.01 4.41
C TYR A 76 -13.19 6.62 3.06
N LEU A 77 -13.90 7.57 2.43
CA LEU A 77 -14.65 7.31 1.20
C LEU A 77 -13.73 6.96 0.01
N ASN A 78 -12.60 7.65 -0.11
CA ASN A 78 -11.52 7.32 -1.05
C ASN A 78 -10.97 5.89 -0.85
N HIS A 79 -10.89 5.40 0.39
CA HIS A 79 -10.51 4.03 0.71
C HIS A 79 -11.56 3.03 0.24
N GLY A 80 -12.83 3.32 0.49
CA GLY A 80 -13.95 2.52 -0.01
C GLY A 80 -13.98 2.43 -1.54
N ILE A 81 -13.73 3.55 -2.24
CA ILE A 81 -13.68 3.59 -3.71
C ILE A 81 -12.58 2.67 -4.25
N ALA A 82 -11.36 2.78 -3.74
CA ALA A 82 -10.26 1.94 -4.21
C ALA A 82 -10.47 0.46 -3.88
N ALA A 83 -10.91 0.14 -2.67
CA ALA A 83 -11.25 -1.22 -2.27
C ALA A 83 -12.33 -1.84 -3.18
N ALA A 84 -13.37 -1.07 -3.52
CA ALA A 84 -14.41 -1.52 -4.44
C ALA A 84 -13.87 -1.79 -5.85
N ILE A 85 -13.01 -0.91 -6.37
CA ILE A 85 -12.37 -1.10 -7.69
C ILE A 85 -11.54 -2.38 -7.70
N TRP A 86 -10.75 -2.63 -6.65
CA TRP A 86 -9.96 -3.86 -6.55
C TRP A 86 -10.85 -5.09 -6.49
N PHE A 87 -11.90 -5.07 -5.67
CA PHE A 87 -12.85 -6.18 -5.56
C PHE A 87 -13.53 -6.50 -6.89
N ILE A 88 -14.02 -5.47 -7.61
CA ILE A 88 -14.61 -5.64 -8.95
C ILE A 88 -13.58 -6.20 -9.93
N THR A 89 -12.34 -5.71 -9.88
CA THR A 89 -11.28 -6.19 -10.77
C THR A 89 -10.98 -7.67 -10.53
N MET A 90 -10.95 -8.10 -9.27
CA MET A 90 -10.73 -9.50 -8.90
C MET A 90 -11.84 -10.43 -9.41
N LEU A 91 -13.09 -9.97 -9.36
CA LEU A 91 -14.23 -10.67 -9.97
C LEU A 91 -14.08 -10.75 -11.49
N TYR A 92 -13.71 -9.63 -12.13
CA TYR A 92 -13.53 -9.56 -13.57
C TYR A 92 -12.41 -10.47 -14.08
N THR A 93 -11.28 -10.55 -13.36
CA THR A 93 -10.16 -11.43 -13.71
C THR A 93 -10.40 -12.89 -13.33
N ASN A 94 -11.55 -13.23 -12.76
CA ASN A 94 -11.85 -14.55 -12.19
C ASN A 94 -10.76 -15.05 -11.24
N TYR A 95 -10.17 -14.14 -10.44
CA TYR A 95 -9.12 -14.54 -9.51
C TYR A 95 -9.70 -15.49 -8.45
N SER A 96 -8.98 -16.58 -8.18
CA SER A 96 -9.33 -17.52 -7.12
C SER A 96 -8.29 -17.51 -6.01
N ILE A 97 -8.73 -17.29 -4.77
CA ILE A 97 -7.88 -17.46 -3.59
C ILE A 97 -7.47 -18.93 -3.45
N TRP A 98 -8.34 -19.88 -3.82
CA TRP A 98 -8.08 -21.30 -3.65
C TRP A 98 -6.90 -21.79 -4.50
N THR A 99 -6.74 -21.26 -5.72
CA THR A 99 -5.60 -21.61 -6.58
C THR A 99 -4.29 -21.03 -6.07
N ASN A 100 -4.35 -19.94 -5.32
CA ASN A 100 -3.18 -19.22 -4.79
C ASN A 100 -3.11 -19.28 -3.25
N LEU A 101 -3.68 -20.32 -2.63
CA LEU A 101 -3.97 -20.36 -1.20
C LEU A 101 -2.72 -20.19 -0.33
N ILE A 102 -1.63 -20.87 -0.69
CA ILE A 102 -0.36 -20.81 0.07
C ILE A 102 0.18 -19.37 0.07
N SER A 103 0.23 -18.74 -1.10
CA SER A 103 0.69 -17.37 -1.28
C SER A 103 -0.21 -16.38 -0.54
N PHE A 104 -1.53 -16.58 -0.63
CA PHE A 104 -2.50 -15.75 0.08
C PHE A 104 -2.33 -15.86 1.59
N VAL A 105 -2.22 -17.08 2.14
CA VAL A 105 -2.00 -17.29 3.58
C VAL A 105 -0.69 -16.66 4.03
N TYR A 106 0.39 -16.81 3.23
CA TYR A 106 1.68 -16.18 3.52
C TYR A 106 1.55 -14.65 3.65
N PHE A 107 1.07 -13.97 2.61
CA PHE A 107 1.00 -12.51 2.62
C PHE A 107 -0.07 -12.00 3.59
N ALA A 108 -1.27 -12.58 3.58
CA ALA A 108 -2.37 -12.13 4.42
C ALA A 108 -2.03 -12.28 5.91
N SER A 109 -1.49 -13.42 6.33
CA SER A 109 -1.13 -13.62 7.74
C SER A 109 0.01 -12.70 8.17
N LEU A 110 1.09 -12.62 7.38
CA LEU A 110 2.26 -11.84 7.77
C LEU A 110 1.97 -10.34 7.75
N PHE A 111 1.32 -9.81 6.71
CA PHE A 111 0.93 -8.39 6.69
C PHE A 111 -0.06 -8.04 7.79
N THR A 112 -1.02 -8.92 8.09
CA THR A 112 -1.99 -8.66 9.16
C THR A 112 -1.33 -8.68 10.53
N ILE A 113 -0.55 -9.73 10.85
CA ILE A 113 0.12 -9.84 12.15
C ILE A 113 1.10 -8.69 12.36
N THR A 114 1.96 -8.43 11.38
CA THR A 114 2.94 -7.33 11.50
C THR A 114 2.28 -5.96 11.51
N GLY A 115 1.20 -5.77 10.74
CA GLY A 115 0.39 -4.56 10.78
C GLY A 115 -0.32 -4.32 12.12
N LEU A 116 -0.84 -5.37 12.77
CA LEU A 116 -1.41 -5.26 14.11
C LEU A 116 -0.36 -4.93 15.17
N ILE A 117 0.84 -5.51 15.06
CA ILE A 117 1.98 -5.18 15.93
C ILE A 117 2.40 -3.71 15.72
N HIS A 118 2.48 -3.26 14.46
CA HIS A 118 2.71 -1.86 14.09
C HIS A 118 1.68 -0.96 14.80
N ASP A 119 0.39 -1.24 14.68
CA ASP A 119 -0.68 -0.42 15.26
C ASP A 119 -0.58 -0.37 16.79
N TYR A 120 -0.29 -1.51 17.41
CA TYR A 120 -0.08 -1.58 18.85
C TYR A 120 1.08 -0.66 19.29
N PHE A 121 2.21 -0.68 18.60
CA PHE A 121 3.35 0.17 18.94
C PHE A 121 3.11 1.65 18.61
N GLN A 122 2.44 1.94 17.50
CA GLN A 122 2.16 3.33 17.09
C GLN A 122 1.18 4.02 18.05
N TYR A 123 0.10 3.32 18.44
CA TYR A 123 -1.01 3.94 19.18
C TYR A 123 -1.06 3.60 20.67
N LYS A 124 -0.53 2.46 21.11
CA LYS A 124 -0.63 2.02 22.52
C LYS A 124 0.71 2.01 23.27
N ASN A 125 1.81 1.65 22.61
CA ASN A 125 3.11 1.53 23.27
C ASN A 125 4.24 2.25 22.51
N GLN A 126 4.29 3.57 22.69
CA GLN A 126 5.23 4.46 22.02
C GLN A 126 6.66 4.40 22.59
N ASN A 127 6.92 3.59 23.61
CA ASN A 127 8.25 3.45 24.23
C ASN A 127 9.20 2.49 23.48
N ILE A 128 8.86 2.11 22.26
CA ILE A 128 9.68 1.21 21.44
C ILE A 128 10.99 1.88 21.01
N ARG A 129 12.10 1.13 21.09
CA ARG A 129 13.45 1.64 20.80
C ARG A 129 14.25 0.67 19.94
N GLY A 130 15.35 1.17 19.37
CA GLY A 130 16.32 0.37 18.62
C GLY A 130 15.72 -0.27 17.37
N ILE A 131 16.13 -1.52 17.08
CA ILE A 131 15.77 -2.21 15.85
C ILE A 131 14.25 -2.46 15.71
N MET A 132 13.56 -2.64 16.83
CA MET A 132 12.10 -2.83 16.84
C MET A 132 11.37 -1.58 16.34
N LYS A 133 11.85 -0.39 16.72
CA LYS A 133 11.32 0.88 16.20
C LYS A 133 11.58 1.01 14.69
N LEU A 134 12.75 0.59 14.23
CA LEU A 134 13.10 0.60 12.81
C LEU A 134 12.20 -0.33 12.00
N ILE A 135 11.98 -1.56 12.49
CA ILE A 135 11.16 -2.57 11.81
C ILE A 135 9.70 -2.17 11.75
N PHE A 136 9.12 -1.67 12.86
CA PHE A 136 7.67 -1.50 12.97
C PHE A 136 7.18 -0.06 12.89
N ILE A 137 8.03 0.96 13.00
CA ILE A 137 7.58 2.36 13.04
C ILE A 137 8.26 3.20 11.97
N ASP A 138 9.59 3.24 11.96
CA ASP A 138 10.32 4.24 11.18
C ASP A 138 10.36 3.89 9.68
N PHE A 139 10.67 2.63 9.33
CA PHE A 139 10.83 2.19 7.93
C PHE A 139 9.85 1.08 7.55
N LYS A 140 9.02 0.62 8.49
CA LYS A 140 8.08 -0.50 8.30
C LYS A 140 8.74 -1.69 7.58
N LEU A 141 9.99 -2.01 7.99
CA LEU A 141 10.88 -2.96 7.30
C LEU A 141 10.24 -4.33 7.07
N TYR A 142 9.24 -4.69 7.88
CA TYR A 142 8.48 -5.92 7.73
C TYR A 142 7.85 -6.08 6.34
N TRP A 143 7.38 -5.02 5.68
CA TRP A 143 6.84 -5.09 4.32
C TRP A 143 7.87 -5.63 3.33
N TYR A 144 9.07 -5.06 3.37
CA TYR A 144 10.20 -5.44 2.52
C TYR A 144 10.68 -6.85 2.82
N ILE A 145 10.77 -7.24 4.09
CA ILE A 145 11.20 -8.58 4.50
C ILE A 145 10.21 -9.65 4.02
N ILE A 146 8.91 -9.40 4.15
CA ILE A 146 7.85 -10.32 3.68
C ILE A 146 7.94 -10.48 2.16
N ALA A 147 8.06 -9.37 1.42
CA ALA A 147 8.14 -9.41 -0.03
C ALA A 147 9.42 -10.09 -0.54
N LEU A 148 10.57 -9.79 0.09
CA LEU A 148 11.85 -10.41 -0.24
C LEU A 148 11.84 -11.92 0.06
N GLY A 149 11.32 -12.30 1.23
CA GLY A 149 11.23 -13.70 1.64
C GLY A 149 10.44 -14.55 0.64
N TYR A 150 9.27 -14.05 0.21
CA TYR A 150 8.49 -14.74 -0.82
C TYR A 150 9.19 -14.74 -2.18
N SER A 151 9.85 -13.64 -2.55
CA SER A 151 10.55 -13.54 -3.84
C SER A 151 11.67 -14.59 -3.95
N LEU A 152 12.43 -14.78 -2.87
CA LEU A 152 13.47 -15.81 -2.80
C LEU A 152 12.90 -17.23 -2.82
N TYR A 153 11.77 -17.45 -2.13
CA TYR A 153 11.11 -18.76 -2.09
C TYR A 153 10.56 -19.18 -3.46
N SER A 154 9.88 -18.26 -4.15
CA SER A 154 9.17 -18.52 -5.41
C SER A 154 10.04 -18.31 -6.65
N TRP A 155 11.27 -17.79 -6.48
CA TRP A 155 12.14 -17.36 -7.59
C TRP A 155 11.46 -16.33 -8.51
N ASP A 156 10.54 -15.53 -7.95
CA ASP A 156 9.84 -14.47 -8.63
C ASP A 156 10.17 -13.12 -8.00
N ILE A 157 10.62 -12.15 -8.80
CA ILE A 157 10.99 -10.81 -8.33
C ILE A 157 9.79 -9.85 -8.22
N HIS A 158 8.62 -10.20 -8.76
CA HIS A 158 7.43 -9.34 -8.72
C HIS A 158 7.06 -8.87 -7.30
N PRO A 159 7.06 -9.73 -6.27
CA PRO A 159 6.68 -9.32 -4.92
C PRO A 159 7.57 -8.20 -4.36
N ILE A 160 8.89 -8.34 -4.47
CA ILE A 160 9.80 -7.31 -3.97
C ILE A 160 9.75 -6.05 -4.82
N LEU A 161 9.63 -6.16 -6.14
CA LEU A 161 9.52 -4.99 -7.02
C LEU A 161 8.27 -4.17 -6.71
N THR A 162 7.12 -4.83 -6.50
CA THR A 162 5.87 -4.12 -6.21
C THR A 162 5.90 -3.49 -4.81
N ILE A 163 6.23 -4.26 -3.77
CA ILE A 163 6.14 -3.79 -2.38
C ILE A 163 7.20 -2.74 -2.09
N TRP A 164 8.46 -2.96 -2.52
CA TRP A 164 9.51 -1.97 -2.27
C TRP A 164 9.13 -0.64 -2.91
N THR A 165 8.79 -0.65 -4.20
CA THR A 165 8.51 0.60 -4.91
C THR A 165 7.29 1.32 -4.32
N PHE A 166 6.23 0.57 -3.99
CA PHE A 166 5.06 1.11 -3.31
C PHE A 166 5.41 1.78 -1.97
N GLU A 167 6.02 1.04 -1.04
CA GLU A 167 6.33 1.54 0.31
C GLU A 167 7.32 2.71 0.27
N TYR A 168 8.36 2.63 -0.58
CA TYR A 168 9.36 3.69 -0.68
C TYR A 168 8.73 5.03 -1.11
N VAL A 169 7.85 4.99 -2.11
CA VAL A 169 7.19 6.21 -2.59
C VAL A 169 6.13 6.69 -1.59
N TYR A 170 5.37 5.78 -0.98
CA TYR A 170 4.43 6.10 0.09
C TYR A 170 5.12 6.81 1.27
N ASP A 171 6.26 6.28 1.73
CA ASP A 171 7.04 6.86 2.82
C ASP A 171 7.69 8.19 2.42
N TYR A 172 8.13 8.35 1.17
CA TYR A 172 8.62 9.63 0.67
C TYR A 172 7.56 10.73 0.83
N PHE A 173 6.32 10.49 0.37
CA PHE A 173 5.22 11.46 0.50
C PHE A 173 4.74 11.65 1.94
N SER A 174 5.01 10.70 2.84
CA SER A 174 4.78 10.82 4.29
C SER A 174 5.85 11.68 5.00
N SER A 175 7.00 11.89 4.37
CA SER A 175 8.15 12.54 4.98
C SER A 175 8.14 14.06 4.82
N ARG A 176 8.88 14.76 5.68
CA ARG A 176 9.11 16.21 5.55
C ARG A 176 9.78 16.61 4.23
N ASN A 177 10.50 15.68 3.59
CA ASN A 177 11.16 15.95 2.32
C ASN A 177 10.16 16.22 1.19
N ALA A 178 8.96 15.64 1.26
CA ALA A 178 7.91 15.87 0.28
C ALA A 178 7.19 17.21 0.48
N GLU A 179 7.23 17.83 1.66
CA GLU A 179 6.49 19.07 1.94
C GLU A 179 6.83 20.20 0.96
N SER A 180 8.11 20.35 0.58
CA SER A 180 8.52 21.35 -0.41
C SER A 180 7.90 21.08 -1.79
N LEU A 181 7.87 19.82 -2.21
CA LEU A 181 7.27 19.41 -3.48
C LEU A 181 5.75 19.60 -3.46
N LEU A 182 5.08 19.13 -2.40
CA LEU A 182 3.63 19.24 -2.23
C LEU A 182 3.18 20.72 -2.24
N ASN A 183 3.91 21.59 -1.54
CA ASN A 183 3.64 23.03 -1.56
C ASN A 183 3.82 23.64 -2.96
N LYS A 184 4.85 23.23 -3.73
CA LYS A 184 5.04 23.66 -5.12
C LYS A 184 3.91 23.20 -6.05
N LEU A 185 3.32 22.04 -5.77
CA LEU A 185 2.15 21.53 -6.48
C LEU A 185 0.84 22.21 -6.06
N GLY A 186 0.90 23.10 -5.06
CA GLY A 186 -0.25 23.86 -4.56
C GLY A 186 -1.05 23.16 -3.46
N MET A 187 -0.56 22.02 -2.95
CA MET A 187 -1.16 21.33 -1.82
C MET A 187 -0.64 21.92 -0.51
N LYS A 188 -1.53 22.40 0.36
CA LYS A 188 -1.18 23.16 1.57
C LYS A 188 -1.74 22.48 2.81
N LYS A 189 -0.92 22.40 3.86
CA LYS A 189 -1.38 21.97 5.19
C LYS A 189 -2.21 23.07 5.83
N ILE A 190 -3.34 22.70 6.40
CA ILE A 190 -4.24 23.59 7.15
C ILE A 190 -4.13 23.24 8.61
N PHE A 191 -3.94 24.27 9.43
CA PHE A 191 -3.87 24.18 10.89
C PHE A 191 -5.28 24.23 11.49
#